data_AF-A0A959S1Q5-F1
#
_entry.id   AF-A0A959S1Q5-F1
#
_cell.length_a   1.000
_cell.length_b   1.000
_cell.length_c   1.000
_cell.angle_alpha   90.00
_cell.angle_beta   90.00
_cell.angle_gamma   90.00
#
_symmetry.space_group_name_H-M   'P 1'
#
loop_
_entity.id
_entity.type
_entity.pdbx_description
1 polymer ?
#
loop_
_entity_poly.entity_id
_entity_poly.type
_entity_poly.pdbx_seq_one_letter_code
_entity_poly.pdbx_strand_id
1 'polypeptide(L)'
;TPKQKSPWLRRTGSKMLKSIFNWVDGAEVGSSFRYISASLKNKLNEQRHDQLFLNQVIHWYTDEVEKVEVDHQLRGEGRSGYSFIGLTALALKLIFFYTDFPLRLMSIVGLLIAAVCFGFGIYFIYEKLVIGTEAGFASIITAIFFATGIIMVCLSVLGAYISRIYSDRIKRPVYSVKTIL
;
A
#
# COMPACT_ATOMS: atom_id res chain seq x y z
N THR A 1 0.02 -31.52 16.15
CA THR A 1 1.03 -30.88 15.28
C THR A 1 2.43 -31.07 15.84
N PRO A 2 3.31 -31.92 15.26
CA PRO A 2 4.73 -31.86 15.58
C PRO A 2 5.39 -30.71 14.81
N LYS A 3 6.12 -29.89 15.57
CA LYS A 3 6.79 -28.65 15.18
C LYS A 3 7.92 -28.92 14.17
N GLN A 4 7.73 -28.63 12.89
CA GLN A 4 8.88 -28.40 12.00
C GLN A 4 9.43 -26.99 12.25
N LYS A 5 10.72 -26.91 12.56
CA LYS A 5 11.49 -25.69 12.87
C LYS A 5 11.48 -24.72 11.69
N SER A 6 10.44 -23.90 11.57
CA SER A 6 10.47 -22.70 10.73
C SER A 6 11.39 -21.66 11.39
N PRO A 7 12.41 -21.11 10.70
CA PRO A 7 13.29 -20.10 11.28
C PRO A 7 12.47 -18.96 11.89
N TRP A 8 12.89 -18.48 13.07
CA TRP A 8 12.18 -17.45 13.85
C TRP A 8 11.76 -16.25 12.97
N LEU A 9 12.59 -15.87 11.99
CA LEU A 9 12.32 -14.85 10.98
C LEU A 9 11.03 -15.09 10.15
N ARG A 10 10.71 -16.33 9.76
CA ARG A 10 9.48 -16.66 9.01
C ARG A 10 8.22 -16.54 9.86
N ARG A 11 8.31 -16.87 11.16
CA ARG A 11 7.19 -16.74 12.10
C ARG A 11 6.90 -15.28 12.42
N THR A 12 7.94 -14.49 12.67
CA THR A 12 7.80 -13.06 12.97
C THR A 12 7.32 -12.29 11.74
N GLY A 13 7.89 -12.54 10.56
CA GLY A 13 7.45 -11.92 9.31
C GLY A 13 6.01 -12.29 8.93
N SER A 14 5.61 -13.55 9.08
CA SER A 14 4.22 -13.95 8.81
C SER A 14 3.21 -13.34 9.79
N LYS A 15 3.59 -13.18 11.07
CA LYS A 15 2.75 -12.50 12.06
C LYS A 15 2.65 -11.00 11.79
N MET A 16 3.74 -10.34 11.43
CA MET A 16 3.78 -8.93 11.06
C MET A 16 2.95 -8.67 9.80
N LEU A 17 3.08 -9.52 8.77
CA LEU A 17 2.23 -9.47 7.57
C LEU A 17 0.75 -9.60 7.92
N LYS A 18 0.39 -10.63 8.71
CA LYS A 18 -1.00 -10.84 9.15
C LYS A 18 -1.54 -9.68 9.97
N SER A 19 -0.70 -9.06 10.80
CA SER A 19 -1.08 -7.89 11.60
C SER A 19 -1.32 -6.66 10.73
N ILE A 20 -0.48 -6.44 9.70
CA ILE A 20 -0.67 -5.36 8.73
C ILE A 20 -1.94 -5.61 7.91
N PHE A 21 -2.14 -6.83 7.41
CA PHE A 21 -3.35 -7.20 6.67
C PHE A 21 -4.63 -7.02 7.48
N ASN A 22 -4.65 -7.50 8.73
CA ASN A 22 -5.81 -7.33 9.61
C ASN A 22 -6.07 -5.86 9.98
N TRP A 23 -5.03 -5.04 10.07
CA TRP A 23 -5.15 -3.61 10.40
C TRP A 23 -5.59 -2.77 9.19
N VAL A 24 -5.16 -3.15 7.99
CA VAL A 24 -5.40 -2.40 6.75
C VAL A 24 -6.76 -2.71 6.14
N ASP A 25 -7.16 -3.99 6.08
CA ASP A 25 -8.33 -4.39 5.28
C ASP A 25 -9.47 -4.99 6.11
N GLY A 26 -9.25 -5.37 7.37
CA GLY A 26 -10.21 -6.17 8.15
C GLY A 26 -10.53 -7.56 7.56
N ALA A 27 -10.14 -7.82 6.31
CA ALA A 27 -10.28 -9.09 5.60
C ALA A 27 -9.20 -10.06 6.07
N GLU A 28 -9.61 -11.07 6.83
CA GLU A 28 -8.71 -12.16 7.19
C GLU A 28 -8.19 -12.86 5.93
N VAL A 29 -6.91 -13.23 5.96
CA VAL A 29 -6.26 -14.00 4.89
C VAL A 29 -6.90 -15.40 4.84
N GLY A 30 -8.02 -15.53 4.14
CA GLY A 30 -8.69 -16.81 3.94
C GLY A 30 -7.87 -17.73 3.04
N SER A 31 -8.03 -19.04 3.21
CA SER A 31 -7.46 -20.06 2.31
C SER A 31 -7.85 -19.82 0.85
N SER A 32 -7.03 -20.23 -0.11
CA SER A 32 -7.40 -20.23 -1.54
C SER A 32 -8.50 -21.25 -1.85
N PHE A 33 -8.71 -22.24 -0.97
CA PHE A 33 -9.78 -23.22 -1.08
C PHE A 33 -11.08 -22.63 -0.52
N ARG A 34 -12.08 -22.40 -1.40
CA ARG A 34 -13.35 -21.75 -1.05
C ARG A 34 -14.50 -22.26 -1.91
N TYR A 35 -15.70 -22.19 -1.35
CA TYR A 35 -16.94 -22.30 -2.09
C TYR A 35 -17.54 -20.90 -2.28
N ILE A 36 -17.97 -20.58 -3.50
CA ILE A 36 -18.57 -19.27 -3.86
C ILE A 36 -19.91 -19.57 -4.51
N SER A 37 -20.98 -18.94 -4.01
CA SER A 37 -22.32 -19.10 -4.57
C SER A 37 -22.40 -18.55 -6.00
N ALA A 38 -23.31 -19.10 -6.82
CA ALA A 38 -23.47 -18.65 -8.21
C ALA A 38 -23.90 -17.18 -8.32
N SER A 39 -24.69 -16.69 -7.36
CA SER A 39 -25.10 -15.28 -7.28
C SER A 39 -23.89 -14.35 -7.05
N LEU A 40 -22.99 -14.73 -6.14
CA LEU A 40 -21.77 -13.97 -5.86
C LEU A 40 -20.79 -14.03 -7.03
N LYS A 41 -20.62 -15.20 -7.67
CA LYS A 41 -19.81 -15.35 -8.89
C LYS A 41 -20.25 -14.37 -9.99
N ASN A 42 -21.56 -14.25 -10.23
CA ASN A 42 -22.08 -13.36 -11.28
C ASN A 42 -21.74 -11.89 -10.99
N LYS A 43 -21.91 -11.44 -9.73
CA LYS A 43 -21.50 -10.09 -9.31
C LYS A 43 -19.99 -9.86 -9.46
N LEU A 44 -19.18 -10.85 -9.11
CA LEU A 44 -17.73 -10.76 -9.26
C LEU A 44 -17.29 -10.70 -10.73
N ASN A 45 -18.02 -11.31 -11.65
CA ASN A 45 -17.70 -11.27 -13.09
C ASN A 45 -17.96 -9.89 -13.73
N GLU A 46 -18.79 -9.04 -13.11
CA GLU A 46 -19.02 -7.67 -13.58
C GLU A 46 -17.83 -6.74 -13.27
N GLN A 47 -16.97 -7.12 -12.31
CA GLN A 47 -15.79 -6.37 -11.93
C GLN A 47 -14.68 -6.46 -12.99
N ARG A 48 -14.18 -5.30 -13.40
CA ARG A 48 -13.08 -5.16 -14.36
C ARG A 48 -11.91 -4.38 -13.76
N HIS A 49 -11.36 -4.88 -12.66
CA HIS A 49 -10.13 -4.34 -12.07
C HIS A 49 -8.90 -5.12 -12.51
N ASP A 50 -7.82 -4.40 -12.84
CA ASP A 50 -6.57 -4.97 -13.38
C ASP A 50 -5.73 -5.69 -12.31
N GLN A 51 -5.88 -5.29 -11.03
CA GLN A 51 -5.25 -5.95 -9.89
C GLN A 51 -6.33 -6.35 -8.92
N LEU A 52 -6.66 -7.65 -8.86
CA LEU A 52 -7.70 -8.20 -7.99
C LEU A 52 -7.08 -8.93 -6.79
N PHE A 53 -7.38 -8.46 -5.58
CA PHE A 53 -7.22 -9.20 -4.36
C PHE A 53 -8.56 -9.81 -3.99
N LEU A 54 -8.75 -11.06 -4.42
CA LEU A 54 -10.04 -11.75 -4.38
C LEU A 54 -10.70 -11.72 -3.00
N ASN A 55 -9.93 -11.81 -1.92
CA ASN A 55 -10.46 -11.78 -0.55
C ASN A 55 -11.23 -10.48 -0.29
N GLN A 56 -10.59 -9.35 -0.60
CA GLN A 56 -11.17 -8.06 -0.31
C GLN A 56 -12.35 -7.75 -1.21
N VAL A 57 -12.26 -8.12 -2.49
CA VAL A 57 -13.38 -7.95 -3.41
C VAL A 57 -14.59 -8.78 -2.96
N ILE A 58 -14.39 -10.00 -2.45
CA ILE A 58 -15.49 -10.80 -1.89
C ILE A 58 -16.14 -10.07 -0.70
N HIS A 59 -15.34 -9.51 0.21
CA HIS A 59 -15.85 -8.76 1.37
C HIS A 59 -16.63 -7.49 0.98
N TRP A 60 -16.38 -6.88 -0.18
CA TRP A 60 -17.22 -5.77 -0.65
C TRP A 60 -18.65 -6.18 -1.01
N TYR A 61 -18.87 -7.44 -1.36
CA TYR A 61 -20.16 -7.95 -1.81
C TYR A 61 -20.90 -8.79 -0.77
N THR A 62 -20.21 -9.33 0.23
CA THR A 62 -20.80 -10.25 1.22
C THR A 62 -19.98 -10.27 2.50
N ASP A 63 -20.66 -10.09 3.63
CA ASP A 63 -20.12 -10.31 4.98
C ASP A 63 -20.47 -11.71 5.55
N GLU A 64 -21.35 -12.45 4.88
CA GLU A 64 -21.73 -13.83 5.21
C GLU A 64 -20.62 -14.83 4.82
N VAL A 65 -19.56 -14.89 5.63
CA VAL A 65 -18.43 -15.80 5.42
C VAL A 65 -18.35 -16.80 6.58
N GLU A 66 -18.64 -18.07 6.29
CA GLU A 66 -18.44 -19.18 7.23
C GLU A 66 -17.11 -19.88 6.97
N LYS A 67 -16.41 -20.24 8.05
CA LYS A 67 -15.13 -20.96 7.97
C LYS A 67 -15.33 -22.40 8.41
N VAL A 68 -14.94 -23.32 7.55
CA VAL A 68 -14.89 -24.75 7.87
C VAL A 68 -13.43 -25.15 8.07
N GLU A 69 -13.13 -25.79 9.20
CA GLU A 69 -11.80 -26.36 9.43
C GLU A 69 -11.60 -27.57 8.51
N VAL A 70 -10.57 -27.50 7.67
CA VAL A 70 -10.18 -28.59 6.78
C VAL A 70 -8.77 -29.02 7.16
N ASP A 71 -8.58 -30.30 7.46
CA ASP A 71 -7.26 -30.83 7.75
C ASP A 71 -6.40 -30.81 6.49
N HIS A 72 -5.36 -30.00 6.50
CA HIS A 72 -4.45 -29.87 5.37
C HIS A 72 -3.39 -30.95 5.49
N GLN A 73 -3.50 -31.99 4.65
CA GLN A 73 -2.46 -33.01 4.58
C GLN A 73 -1.12 -32.40 4.14
N LEU A 74 -0.03 -32.89 4.73
CA LEU A 74 1.32 -32.54 4.33
C LEU A 74 1.52 -32.93 2.87
N ARG A 75 1.97 -31.98 2.05
CA ARG A 75 2.31 -32.24 0.64
C ARG A 75 3.36 -33.36 0.58
N GLY A 76 3.07 -34.41 -0.18
CA GLY A 76 3.99 -35.53 -0.41
C GLY A 76 5.25 -35.12 -1.18
N GLU A 77 5.13 -34.16 -2.11
CA GLU A 77 6.25 -33.59 -2.86
C GLU A 77 6.04 -32.10 -3.19
N GLY A 78 7.15 -31.39 -3.40
CA GLY A 78 7.19 -29.99 -3.86
C GLY A 78 7.70 -28.99 -2.82
N ARG A 79 8.56 -28.06 -3.27
CA ARG A 79 8.97 -26.90 -2.47
C ARG A 79 7.82 -25.88 -2.43
N SER A 80 7.61 -25.23 -1.29
CA SER A 80 6.68 -24.09 -1.16
C SER A 80 6.97 -23.06 -2.25
N GLY A 81 6.01 -22.82 -3.16
CA GLY A 81 6.13 -21.83 -4.23
C GLY A 81 6.22 -20.38 -3.72
N TYR A 82 5.89 -20.16 -2.44
CA TYR A 82 6.07 -18.87 -1.80
C TYR A 82 7.43 -18.78 -1.12
N SER A 83 8.34 -18.01 -1.73
CA SER A 83 9.52 -17.47 -1.07
C SER A 83 9.10 -16.38 -0.08
N PHE A 84 9.85 -16.21 1.02
CA PHE A 84 9.63 -15.10 1.97
C PHE A 84 9.61 -13.74 1.26
N ILE A 85 10.52 -13.54 0.30
CA ILE A 85 10.63 -12.32 -0.52
C ILE A 85 9.39 -12.15 -1.41
N GLY A 86 8.87 -13.25 -1.97
CA GLY A 86 7.65 -13.21 -2.77
C GLY A 86 6.43 -12.83 -1.94
N LEU A 87 6.36 -13.31 -0.70
CA LEU A 87 5.26 -13.00 0.23
C LEU A 87 5.29 -11.53 0.68
N THR A 88 6.47 -11.01 1.00
CA THR A 88 6.63 -9.58 1.38
C THR A 88 6.39 -8.66 0.19
N ALA A 89 6.88 -9.01 -1.00
CA ALA A 89 6.60 -8.25 -2.22
C ALA A 89 5.10 -8.23 -2.56
N LEU A 90 4.41 -9.37 -2.38
CA LEU A 90 2.96 -9.45 -2.54
C LEU A 90 2.27 -8.52 -1.55
N ALA A 91 2.56 -8.62 -0.26
CA ALA A 91 1.94 -7.76 0.76
C ALA A 91 2.16 -6.27 0.50
N LEU A 92 3.39 -5.88 0.16
CA LEU A 92 3.70 -4.49 -0.21
C LEU A 92 2.86 -4.05 -1.40
N LYS A 93 2.78 -4.88 -2.45
CA LYS A 93 1.93 -4.59 -3.61
C LYS A 93 0.48 -4.38 -3.20
N LEU A 94 -0.08 -5.23 -2.34
CA LEU A 94 -1.44 -5.04 -1.84
C LEU A 94 -1.60 -3.73 -1.07
N ILE A 95 -0.69 -3.42 -0.14
CA ILE A 95 -0.73 -2.16 0.61
C ILE A 95 -0.68 -0.95 -0.34
N PHE A 96 0.19 -0.97 -1.35
CA PHE A 96 0.30 0.14 -2.30
C PHE A 96 -0.95 0.31 -3.19
N PHE A 97 -1.61 -0.78 -3.58
CA PHE A 97 -2.72 -0.74 -4.54
C PHE A 97 -4.11 -0.64 -3.88
N TYR A 98 -4.31 -1.22 -2.70
CA TYR A 98 -5.61 -1.31 -2.04
C TYR A 98 -5.86 -0.24 -0.97
N THR A 99 -4.83 0.50 -0.58
CA THR A 99 -4.92 1.44 0.56
C THR A 99 -4.52 2.86 0.16
N ASP A 100 -4.88 3.83 0.98
CA ASP A 100 -4.37 5.21 0.97
C ASP A 100 -3.11 5.40 1.83
N PHE A 101 -2.55 4.33 2.40
CA PHE A 101 -1.36 4.35 3.24
C PHE A 101 -0.16 5.08 2.60
N PRO A 102 0.27 4.78 1.35
CA PRO A 102 1.41 5.48 0.75
C PRO A 102 1.16 6.98 0.60
N LEU A 103 -0.10 7.37 0.35
CA LEU A 103 -0.48 8.78 0.24
C LEU A 103 -0.36 9.48 1.60
N ARG A 104 -0.91 8.87 2.65
CA ARG A 104 -0.82 9.38 4.03
C ARG A 104 0.62 9.48 4.52
N LEU A 105 1.44 8.48 4.25
CA LEU A 105 2.86 8.49 4.63
C LEU A 105 3.59 9.69 4.00
N MET A 106 3.35 9.92 2.70
CA MET A 106 3.97 11.05 1.99
C MET A 106 3.44 12.40 2.47
N SER A 107 2.15 12.51 2.83
CA SER A 107 1.61 13.73 3.45
C SER A 107 2.27 14.04 4.80
N ILE A 108 2.52 13.01 5.63
CA ILE A 108 3.21 13.18 6.92
C ILE A 108 4.66 13.61 6.69
N VAL A 109 5.36 13.00 5.74
CA VAL A 109 6.73 13.40 5.37
C VAL A 109 6.76 14.85 4.86
N GLY A 110 5.80 15.23 4.01
CA GLY A 110 5.66 16.61 3.54
C GLY A 110 5.41 17.61 4.66
N LEU A 111 4.56 17.26 5.64
CA LEU A 111 4.30 18.07 6.82
C LEU A 111 5.55 18.24 7.68
N LEU A 112 6.32 17.17 7.90
CA LEU A 112 7.56 17.22 8.67
C LEU A 112 8.59 18.14 8.01
N ILE A 113 8.75 18.03 6.69
CA ILE A 113 9.65 18.91 5.92
C ILE A 113 9.18 20.36 6.03
N ALA A 114 7.88 20.61 5.89
CA ALA A 114 7.31 21.95 6.05
C ALA A 114 7.56 22.53 7.46
N ALA A 115 7.42 21.71 8.50
CA ALA A 115 7.67 22.14 9.88
C ALA A 115 9.15 22.49 10.12
N VAL A 116 10.09 21.67 9.63
CA VAL A 116 11.53 21.93 9.75
C VAL A 116 11.90 23.25 9.10
N CYS A 117 11.42 23.48 7.88
CA CYS A 117 11.73 24.70 7.17
C CYS A 117 10.98 25.93 7.71
N PHE A 118 9.80 25.77 8.28
CA PHE A 118 9.16 26.84 9.05
C PHE A 118 10.03 27.26 10.25
N GLY A 119 10.64 26.28 10.94
CA GLY A 119 11.63 26.54 11.98
C GLY A 119 12.85 27.31 11.49
N PHE A 120 13.43 26.92 10.35
CA PHE A 120 14.51 27.68 9.71
C PHE A 120 14.08 29.10 9.29
N GLY A 121 12.86 29.26 8.77
CA GLY A 121 12.29 30.56 8.45
C GLY A 121 12.21 31.49 9.68
N ILE A 122 11.73 30.98 10.81
CA ILE A 122 11.71 31.73 12.08
C ILE A 122 13.12 32.09 12.54
N TYR A 123 14.06 31.15 12.47
CA TYR A 123 15.46 31.38 12.84
C TYR A 123 16.06 32.55 12.05
N PHE A 124 15.88 32.59 10.72
CA PHE A 124 16.39 33.69 9.88
C PHE A 124 15.69 35.03 10.15
N ILE A 125 14.40 35.02 10.49
CA ILE A 125 13.68 36.24 10.90
C ILE A 125 14.25 36.77 12.22
N TYR A 126 14.49 35.89 13.18
CA TYR A 126 15.07 36.25 14.48
C TYR A 126 16.49 36.80 14.33
N GLU A 127 17.33 36.14 13.53
CA GLU A 127 18.70 36.59 13.23
C GLU A 127 18.71 38.02 12.65
N LYS A 128 17.77 38.31 11.74
CA LYS A 128 17.63 39.64 11.15
C LYS A 128 17.19 40.72 12.14
N LEU A 129 16.30 40.39 13.08
CA LEU A 129 15.79 41.35 14.07
C LEU A 129 16.83 41.68 15.17
N VAL A 130 17.71 40.74 15.51
CA VAL A 130 18.65 40.89 16.64
C VAL A 130 20.05 41.32 16.19
N ILE A 131 20.56 40.79 15.08
CA ILE A 131 21.96 40.98 14.67
C ILE A 131 22.11 42.15 13.67
N GLY A 132 21.02 42.60 13.05
CA GLY A 132 21.05 43.74 12.13
C GLY A 132 21.85 43.48 10.84
N THR A 133 21.95 42.22 10.42
CA THR A 133 22.71 41.82 9.23
C THR A 133 22.03 42.31 7.94
N GLU A 134 22.75 43.07 7.12
CA GLU A 134 22.34 43.35 5.74
C GLU A 134 22.62 42.15 4.82
N ALA A 135 21.56 41.41 4.49
CA ALA A 135 21.38 40.68 3.23
C ALA A 135 19.94 40.15 3.13
N GLY A 136 19.00 41.01 2.68
CA GLY A 136 17.62 40.58 2.41
C GLY A 136 17.50 39.48 1.36
N PHE A 137 18.47 39.42 0.44
CA PHE A 137 18.53 38.46 -0.66
C PHE A 137 18.58 37.00 -0.18
N ALA A 138 19.39 36.68 0.84
CA ALA A 138 19.49 35.33 1.38
C ALA A 138 18.16 34.87 2.00
N SER A 139 17.49 35.74 2.78
CA SER A 139 16.19 35.44 3.36
C SER A 139 15.08 35.25 2.31
N ILE A 140 15.09 36.07 1.24
CA ILE A 140 14.11 36.00 0.15
C ILE A 140 14.31 34.73 -0.67
N ILE A 141 15.56 34.40 -1.01
CA ILE A 141 15.89 33.16 -1.72
C ILE A 141 15.50 31.94 -0.90
N THR A 142 15.83 31.90 0.40
CA THR A 142 15.42 30.78 1.26
C THR A 142 13.90 30.65 1.32
N ALA A 143 13.15 31.76 1.42
CA ALA A 143 11.69 31.73 1.39
C ALA A 143 11.12 31.23 0.06
N ILE A 144 11.68 31.66 -1.08
CA ILE A 144 11.26 31.23 -2.42
C ILE A 144 11.56 29.75 -2.64
N PHE A 145 12.78 29.30 -2.33
CA PHE A 145 13.14 27.88 -2.44
C PHE A 145 12.28 27.03 -1.52
N PHE A 146 11.95 27.54 -0.33
CA PHE A 146 11.08 26.81 0.58
C PHE A 146 9.64 26.70 0.06
N ALA A 147 9.05 27.80 -0.40
CA ALA A 147 7.73 27.80 -1.02
C ALA A 147 7.69 26.87 -2.25
N THR A 148 8.74 26.90 -3.08
CA THR A 148 8.89 26.03 -4.25
C THR A 148 9.02 24.56 -3.85
N GLY A 149 9.75 24.27 -2.76
CA GLY A 149 9.86 22.93 -2.20
C GLY A 149 8.51 22.37 -1.75
N ILE A 150 7.70 23.16 -1.05
CA ILE A 150 6.34 22.77 -0.65
C ILE A 150 5.48 22.49 -1.90
N ILE A 151 5.51 23.39 -2.89
CA ILE A 151 4.74 23.22 -4.13
C ILE A 151 5.16 21.94 -4.86
N MET A 152 6.47 21.64 -4.95
CA MET A 152 6.99 20.40 -5.54
C MET A 152 6.49 19.15 -4.80
N VAL A 153 6.45 19.17 -3.46
CA VAL A 153 5.89 18.08 -2.65
C VAL A 153 4.40 17.89 -2.97
N CYS A 154 3.61 18.96 -2.98
CA CYS A 154 2.20 18.90 -3.36
C CYS A 154 2.01 18.36 -4.79
N LEU A 155 2.86 18.77 -5.75
CA LEU A 155 2.82 18.30 -7.13
C LEU A 155 3.15 16.80 -7.24
N SER A 156 4.12 16.33 -6.46
CA SER A 156 4.49 14.91 -6.40
C SER A 156 3.31 14.04 -5.92
N VAL A 157 2.61 14.51 -4.87
CA VAL A 157 1.41 13.85 -4.34
C VAL A 157 0.28 13.82 -5.40
N LEU A 158 0.04 14.95 -6.07
CA LEU A 158 -0.93 15.03 -7.17
C LEU A 158 -0.57 14.08 -8.31
N GLY A 159 0.69 14.02 -8.72
CA GLY A 159 1.17 13.12 -9.77
C GLY A 159 0.93 11.65 -9.45
N ALA A 160 1.18 11.23 -8.20
CA ALA A 160 0.89 9.86 -7.76
C ALA A 160 -0.61 9.54 -7.83
N TYR A 161 -1.47 10.47 -7.41
CA TYR A 161 -2.92 10.28 -7.45
C TYR A 161 -3.47 10.24 -8.88
N ILE A 162 -3.01 11.15 -9.74
CA ILE A 162 -3.34 11.17 -11.17
C ILE A 162 -2.88 9.89 -11.84
N SER A 163 -1.67 9.39 -11.54
CA SER A 163 -1.19 8.12 -12.07
C SER A 163 -2.10 6.95 -11.69
N ARG A 164 -2.59 6.91 -10.44
CA ARG A 164 -3.52 5.86 -9.98
C ARG A 164 -4.85 5.92 -10.71
N ILE A 165 -5.45 7.10 -10.80
CA ILE A 165 -6.69 7.30 -11.56
C ILE A 165 -6.50 6.93 -13.03
N TYR A 166 -5.39 7.36 -13.63
CA TYR A 166 -5.09 7.08 -15.03
C TYR A 166 -4.92 5.57 -15.27
N SER A 167 -4.24 4.86 -14.38
CA SER A 167 -4.14 3.39 -14.44
C SER A 167 -5.50 2.71 -14.35
N ASP A 168 -6.43 3.19 -13.52
CA ASP A 168 -7.78 2.63 -13.42
C ASP A 168 -8.63 2.92 -14.67
N ARG A 169 -8.37 4.05 -15.37
CA ARG A 169 -9.07 4.42 -16.61
C ARG A 169 -8.56 3.65 -17.81
N ILE A 170 -7.29 3.27 -17.83
CA ILE A 170 -6.76 2.38 -18.86
C ILE A 170 -7.30 0.97 -18.59
N LYS A 171 -8.38 0.60 -19.28
CA LYS A 171 -8.98 -0.75 -19.28
C LYS A 171 -8.08 -1.79 -19.97
N ARG A 172 -6.88 -2.04 -19.45
CA ARG A 172 -6.00 -3.11 -19.94
C ARG A 172 -6.71 -4.46 -19.75
N PRO A 173 -6.74 -5.33 -20.77
CA PRO A 173 -7.28 -6.68 -20.60
C PRO A 173 -6.34 -7.47 -19.68
N VAL A 174 -6.87 -7.98 -18.58
CA VAL A 174 -6.11 -8.74 -17.55
C VAL A 174 -5.46 -10.00 -18.13
N TYR A 175 -6.10 -10.59 -19.14
CA TYR A 175 -5.60 -11.75 -19.86
C TYR A 175 -6.06 -11.72 -21.31
N SER A 176 -5.32 -12.41 -22.17
CA SER A 176 -5.70 -12.69 -23.55
C SER A 176 -5.71 -14.20 -23.74
N VAL A 177 -6.82 -14.75 -24.24
CA VAL A 177 -6.94 -16.19 -24.51
C VAL A 177 -6.41 -16.46 -25.90
N LYS A 178 -5.31 -17.21 -25.99
CA LYS A 178 -4.67 -17.54 -27.28
C LYS A 178 -5.40 -18.65 -28.03
N THR A 179 -5.90 -19.66 -27.33
CA THR A 179 -6.63 -20.80 -27.91
C THR A 179 -7.52 -21.43 -26.85
N ILE A 180 -8.74 -21.78 -27.23
CA ILE A 180 -9.68 -22.55 -26.42
C ILE A 180 -9.62 -23.98 -26.99
N LEU A 181 -9.25 -24.96 -26.17
CA LEU A 181 -9.21 -26.38 -26.52
C LEU A 181 -10.58 -27.02 -26.33
#